data_AF-A0A2N5Z007-F1
#
_entry.id   AF-A0A2N5Z007-F1
#
_cell.length_a   1.000
_cell.length_b   1.000
_cell.length_c   1.000
_cell.angle_alpha   90.00
_cell.angle_beta   90.00
_cell.angle_gamma   90.00
#
_symmetry.space_group_name_H-M   'P 1'
#
loop_
_entity.id
_entity.type
_entity.pdbx_description
1 polymer ?
#
loop_
_entity_poly.entity_id
_entity_poly.type
_entity_poly.pdbx_seq_one_letter_code
_entity_poly.pdbx_strand_id
1 'polypeptide(L)' 'MDIFPTAVLWIYNRWGQPLYFGETGDDFWDGKYDGTFVPAGTYLYILDLRNGHKPYKGTVTVMY' A
#
# COMPACT_ATOMS: atom_id res chain seq x y z
N MET A 1 -10.15 -12.00 14.45
CA MET A 1 -9.14 -11.33 15.31
C MET A 1 -7.96 -11.04 14.42
N ASP A 2 -7.64 -9.76 14.23
CA ASP A 2 -6.50 -9.35 13.41
C ASP A 2 -5.21 -9.60 14.18
N ILE A 3 -4.26 -10.27 13.54
CA ILE A 3 -2.98 -10.68 14.14
C ILE A 3 -2.05 -9.47 14.28
N PHE A 4 -2.25 -8.43 13.47
CA PHE A 4 -1.48 -7.19 13.48
C PHE A 4 -2.41 -5.97 13.49
N PRO A 5 -3.05 -5.63 14.62
CA PRO A 5 -4.12 -4.61 14.70
C PRO A 5 -3.65 -3.17 14.44
N THR A 6 -2.33 -2.95 14.41
CA THR A 6 -1.74 -1.63 14.23
C THR A 6 -0.90 -1.56 12.95
N ALA A 7 -0.99 -2.57 12.08
CA ALA A 7 -0.25 -2.60 10.83
C ALA A 7 -0.71 -1.48 9.89
N VAL A 8 0.24 -1.00 9.10
CA VAL A 8 0.04 0.11 8.16
C VAL A 8 0.68 -0.19 6.81
N LEU A 9 0.00 0.22 5.75
CA LEU A 9 0.40 0.03 4.37
C LEU A 9 0.47 1.38 3.66
N TRP A 10 1.58 1.63 2.99
CA TRP A 10 1.72 2.74 2.03
C TRP A 10 1.93 2.19 0.63
N ILE A 11 1.31 2.85 -0.34
CA ILE A 11 1.58 2.66 -1.77
C ILE A 11 2.09 3.98 -2.36
N TYR A 12 3.13 3.90 -3.19
CA TYR A 12 3.75 5.03 -3.85
C TYR A 12 3.84 4.80 -5.36
N ASN A 13 3.80 5.90 -6.12
CA ASN A 13 4.21 5.88 -7.53
C ASN A 13 5.75 5.80 -7.66
N ARG A 14 6.23 5.68 -8.90
CA ARG A 14 7.67 5.57 -9.22
C ARG A 14 8.51 6.77 -8.78
N TRP A 15 7.90 7.90 -8.46
CA TRP A 15 8.56 9.13 -8.01
C TRP A 15 8.52 9.31 -6.49
N GLY A 16 8.00 8.31 -5.75
CA GLY A 16 7.89 8.36 -4.29
C GLY A 16 6.72 9.19 -3.77
N GLN A 17 5.80 9.62 -4.63
CA GLN A 17 4.57 10.28 -4.18
C GLN A 17 3.61 9.22 -3.62
N PRO A 18 3.05 9.44 -2.41
CA PRO A 18 2.08 8.53 -1.81
C PRO A 18 0.76 8.56 -2.60
N LEU A 19 0.27 7.38 -2.93
CA LEU A 19 -1.03 7.17 -3.58
C LEU A 19 -2.07 6.61 -2.63
N TYR A 20 -1.63 5.88 -1.61
CA TYR A 20 -2.51 5.30 -0.61
C TYR A 20 -1.77 5.16 0.71
N PHE A 21 -2.50 5.36 1.79
CA PHE A 21 -2.15 4.98 3.15
C PHE A 21 -3.37 4.30 3.76
N GLY A 22 -3.16 3.16 4.41
CA GLY A 22 -4.21 2.46 5.12
C GLY A 22 -3.67 1.77 6.36
N GLU A 23 -4.54 1.65 7.35
CA GLU A 23 -4.33 0.92 8.58
C GLU A 23 -5.13 -0.39 8.60
N THR A 24 -4.99 -1.16 9.68
CA THR A 24 -5.73 -2.42 9.80
C THR A 24 -7.23 -2.16 9.93
N GLY A 25 -8.01 -2.73 9.02
CA GLY A 25 -9.46 -2.54 8.95
C GLY A 25 -9.92 -1.52 7.90
N ASP A 26 -8.98 -0.78 7.30
CA ASP A 26 -9.30 0.08 6.15
C ASP A 26 -9.55 -0.75 4.89
N ASP A 27 -10.29 -0.16 3.94
CA ASP A 27 -10.44 -0.72 2.60
C ASP A 27 -9.09 -0.80 1.90
N PHE A 28 -8.80 -1.93 1.26
CA PHE A 28 -7.56 -2.14 0.52
C PHE A 28 -7.44 -1.19 -0.68
N TRP A 29 -6.20 -0.87 -1.05
CA TRP A 29 -5.94 -0.12 -2.28
C TRP A 29 -6.40 -0.90 -3.51
N ASP A 30 -7.35 -0.34 -4.25
CA ASP A 30 -8.00 -0.94 -5.43
C ASP A 30 -7.38 -0.49 -6.76
N GLY A 31 -6.19 0.14 -6.71
CA GLY A 31 -5.53 0.70 -7.89
C GLY A 31 -6.09 2.07 -8.30
N LYS A 32 -6.81 2.77 -7.42
CA LYS A 32 -7.23 4.16 -7.66
C LYS A 32 -6.43 5.16 -6.85
N TYR A 33 -6.30 6.35 -7.40
CA TYR A 33 -5.87 7.55 -6.70
C TYR A 33 -6.87 8.65 -7.04
N ASP A 34 -7.43 9.28 -6.01
CA ASP A 34 -8.45 10.33 -6.15
C ASP A 34 -9.64 9.90 -7.05
N GLY A 35 -10.17 8.70 -6.76
CA GLY A 35 -11.32 8.12 -7.47
C GLY A 35 -11.05 7.62 -8.89
N THR A 36 -9.83 7.82 -9.42
CA THR A 36 -9.46 7.44 -10.79
C THR A 36 -8.43 6.31 -10.79
N PHE A 37 -8.56 5.35 -11.71
CA PHE A 37 -7.56 4.29 -11.86
C PHE A 37 -6.19 4.87 -12.22
N VAL A 38 -5.17 4.45 -11.49
CA VAL A 38 -3.78 4.78 -11.81
C VAL A 38 -3.33 3.96 -13.01
N PRO A 39 -2.45 4.47 -13.90
CA PRO A 39 -2.02 3.74 -15.08
C PRO A 39 -1.47 2.33 -14.79
N ALA A 40 -1.62 1.42 -15.75
CA ALA A 40 -0.94 0.12 -15.70
C ALA A 40 0.58 0.31 -15.54
N GLY A 41 1.17 -0.44 -14.61
CA GLY A 41 2.57 -0.29 -14.26
C GLY A 41 2.90 -0.74 -12.85
N THR A 42 4.17 -0.57 -12.48
CA THR A 42 4.71 -0.97 -11.18
C THR A 42 4.68 0.17 -10.18
N TYR A 43 4.16 -0.11 -9.01
CA TYR A 43 4.06 0.77 -7.85
C TYR A 43 4.83 0.15 -6.69
N LEU A 44 5.23 0.97 -5.73
CA LEU A 44 6.01 0.54 -4.57
C LEU A 44 5.10 0.43 -3.36
N TYR A 45 5.31 -0.58 -2.53
CA TYR A 45 4.64 -0.67 -1.24
C TYR A 45 5.64 -0.70 -0.08
N ILE A 46 5.19 -0.16 1.06
CA ILE A 46 5.82 -0.36 2.36
C ILE A 46 4.73 -0.88 3.30
N LEU A 47 4.93 -2.08 3.86
CA LEU A 47 4.05 -2.69 4.85
C LEU A 47 4.82 -2.78 6.18
N ASP A 48 4.39 -2.01 7.18
CA ASP A 48 4.91 -2.08 8.53
C ASP A 48 3.89 -2.76 9.43
N LEU A 49 4.25 -3.94 9.95
CA LEU A 49 3.38 -4.71 10.85
C LEU A 49 3.37 -4.14 12.28
N ARG A 50 4.18 -3.11 12.58
CA ARG A 50 4.37 -2.49 13.90
C ARG A 50 4.62 -3.51 15.03
N ASN A 51 5.31 -4.59 14.71
CA ASN A 51 5.61 -5.70 15.61
C ASN A 51 7.12 -5.77 15.98
N GLY A 52 7.87 -4.69 15.76
CA GLY A 52 9.31 -4.60 16.02
C GLY A 52 10.20 -5.20 14.92
N HIS A 53 9.63 -5.87 13.91
CA HIS A 53 10.38 -6.30 12.73
C HIS A 53 10.53 -5.15 11.71
N LYS A 54 11.50 -5.31 10.80
CA LYS A 54 11.68 -4.35 9.70
C LYS A 54 10.45 -4.36 8.78
N PRO A 55 10.03 -3.20 8.24
CA PRO A 55 8.95 -3.14 7.27
C PRO A 55 9.25 -3.97 6.02
N TYR A 56 8.23 -4.62 5.49
CA TYR A 56 8.27 -5.27 4.18
C TYR A 56 8.20 -4.20 3.10
N LYS A 57 9.02 -4.37 2.06
CA LYS A 57 9.05 -3.47 0.92
C LYS A 57 9.03 -4.29 -0.35
N GLY A 58 8.34 -3.79 -1.35
CA GLY A 58 8.27 -4.48 -2.62
C GLY A 58 7.51 -3.68 -3.66
N THR A 59 7.04 -4.40 -4.67
CA THR A 59 6.28 -3.83 -5.77
C THR A 59 4.91 -4.46 -5.88
N VAL A 60 3.96 -3.69 -6.39
CA VAL A 60 2.66 -4.16 -6.86
C VAL A 60 2.50 -3.71 -8.31
N THR A 61 2.05 -4.61 -9.18
CA THR A 61 1.85 -4.30 -10.60
C THR A 61 0.36 -4.19 -10.88
N VAL A 62 -0.06 -3.03 -11.36
CA VAL A 62 -1.42 -2.79 -11.85
C VAL A 62 -1.48 -3.20 -13.32
N MET A 63 -2.46 -4.03 -13.67
CA MET A 63 -2.74 -4.52 -15.01
C MET A 63 -4.26 -4.42 -15.26
N TYR A 64 -4.67 -4.35 -16.52
CA TYR A 64 -6.09 -4.34 -16.93
C TYR A 64 -6.37 -5.48 -17.90
#